data_AF-O53491-F1
#
_entry.id   AF-O53491-F1
#
_cell.length_a   1.000
_cell.length_b   1.000
_cell.length_c   1.000
_cell.angle_alpha   90.00
_cell.angle_beta   90.00
_cell.angle_gamma   90.00
#
_symmetry.space_group_name_H-M   'P 1'
#
loop_
_entity.id
_entity.type
_entity.pdbx_description
1 polymer ?
#
loop_
_entity_poly.entity_id
_entity_poly.type
_entity_poly.pdbx_seq_one_letter_code
_entity_poly.pdbx_strand_id
1 'polypeptide(L)' 'MLTRGEVRALPADAVVLSADDAADLSDRVYQVRCAAEDVVTALDEGAAATELRDLCDELIRAARAADGWRRAGA' A
#
# COMPACT_ATOMS: atom_id res chain seq x y z
N MET A 1 -13.37 -17.60 21.08
CA MET A 1 -14.55 -17.16 20.30
C MET A 1 -14.40 -15.67 20.05
N LEU A 2 -14.18 -15.24 18.80
CA LEU A 2 -14.45 -13.83 18.50
C LEU A 2 -15.96 -13.64 18.57
N THR A 3 -16.41 -12.72 19.41
CA THR A 3 -17.78 -12.23 19.38
C THR A 3 -17.97 -11.59 18.01
N ARG A 4 -18.79 -12.19 17.15
CA ARG A 4 -19.23 -11.54 15.92
C ARG A 4 -19.93 -10.27 16.39
N GLY A 5 -19.27 -9.11 16.26
CA GLY A 5 -19.90 -7.83 16.53
C GLY A 5 -21.19 -7.76 15.74
N GLU A 6 -22.20 -7.06 16.25
CA GLU A 6 -23.45 -6.83 15.53
C GLU A 6 -23.10 -6.32 14.13
N VAL A 7 -23.30 -7.18 13.13
CA VAL A 7 -23.12 -6.81 11.74
C VAL A 7 -24.29 -5.87 11.46
N ARG A 8 -24.08 -4.58 11.69
CA ARG A 8 -24.87 -3.57 10.99
C ARG A 8 -24.75 -3.90 9.52
N ALA A 9 -25.88 -3.85 8.81
CA ALA A 9 -25.91 -4.16 7.39
C ALA A 9 -24.73 -3.45 6.70
N LEU A 10 -23.90 -4.23 6.00
CA LEU A 10 -22.80 -3.67 5.24
C LEU A 10 -23.38 -2.72 4.18
N PRO A 11 -22.73 -1.58 3.90
CA PRO A 11 -23.11 -0.74 2.78
C PRO A 11 -23.00 -1.53 1.47
N ALA A 12 -23.85 -1.20 0.49
CA ALA A 12 -24.00 -1.98 -0.74
C ALA A 12 -22.73 -2.01 -1.63
N ASP A 13 -21.81 -1.07 -1.41
CA ASP A 13 -20.52 -0.94 -2.09
C ASP A 13 -19.33 -1.45 -1.25
N ALA A 14 -19.60 -2.09 -0.10
CA ALA A 14 -18.54 -2.63 0.75
C ALA A 14 -17.80 -3.81 0.08
N VAL A 15 -16.47 -3.82 0.25
CA VAL A 15 -15.62 -4.97 -0.12
C VAL A 15 -15.18 -5.68 1.16
N VAL A 16 -15.39 -6.99 1.21
CA VAL A 16 -14.94 -7.85 2.33
C VAL A 16 -13.61 -8.48 1.97
N LEU A 17 -12.63 -8.34 2.87
CA LEU A 17 -11.30 -8.95 2.79
C LEU A 17 -11.10 -9.92 3.94
N SER A 18 -10.23 -10.92 3.73
CA SER A 18 -9.70 -11.67 4.88
C SER A 18 -8.85 -10.74 5.75
N ALA A 19 -8.66 -11.09 7.03
CA ALA A 19 -7.81 -10.31 7.91
C ALA A 19 -6.37 -10.20 7.38
N ASP A 20 -5.87 -11.29 6.77
CA ASP A 20 -4.53 -11.35 6.18
C ASP A 20 -4.43 -10.48 4.93
N ASP A 21 -5.43 -10.51 4.03
CA ASP A 21 -5.46 -9.62 2.85
C ASP A 21 -5.55 -8.14 3.24
N ALA A 22 -6.31 -7.83 4.29
CA ALA A 22 -6.43 -6.46 4.79
C ALA A 22 -5.10 -5.98 5.40
N ALA A 23 -4.38 -6.84 6.13
CA ALA A 23 -3.06 -6.54 6.67
C ALA A 23 -2.02 -6.36 5.55
N ASP A 24 -1.95 -7.28 4.59
CA ASP A 24 -1.05 -7.20 3.43
C ASP A 24 -1.32 -5.95 2.58
N LEU A 25 -2.59 -5.60 2.34
CA LEU A 25 -2.93 -4.34 1.66
C LEU A 25 -2.45 -3.11 2.46
N SER A 26 -2.65 -3.10 3.77
CA SER A 26 -2.22 -2.00 4.63
C SER A 26 -0.70 -1.84 4.61
N ASP A 27 0.04 -2.94 4.69
CA ASP A 27 1.51 -2.95 4.63
C ASP A 27 2.01 -2.44 3.28
N ARG A 28 1.40 -2.86 2.17
CA ARG A 28 1.78 -2.37 0.84
C ARG A 28 1.51 -0.88 0.65
N VAL A 29 0.39 -0.37 1.16
CA VAL A 29 0.10 1.07 1.16
C VAL A 29 1.11 1.84 2.01
N TYR A 30 1.52 1.28 3.15
CA TYR A 30 2.59 1.84 3.97
C TYR A 30 3.91 1.94 3.18
N GLN A 31 4.30 0.88 2.46
CA GLN A 31 5.51 0.89 1.62
C GLN A 31 5.46 1.95 0.51
N VAL A 32 4.30 2.16 -0.12
CA VAL A 32 4.13 3.23 -1.12
C VAL A 32 4.38 4.60 -0.51
N ARG A 33 3.84 4.85 0.69
CA ARG A 33 4.05 6.13 1.37
C ARG A 33 5.53 6.33 1.71
N CYS A 34 6.18 5.33 2.29
CA CYS A 34 7.60 5.43 2.65
C CYS A 34 8.48 5.68 1.42
N ALA A 35 8.26 4.96 0.32
CA ALA A 35 9.00 5.21 -0.91
C ALA A 35 8.79 6.63 -1.47
N ALA A 36 7.60 7.21 -1.29
CA ALA A 36 7.33 8.60 -1.67
C ALA A 36 8.02 9.60 -0.72
N GLU A 37 8.05 9.31 0.59
CA GLU A 37 8.77 10.10 1.59
C GLU A 37 10.28 10.11 1.30
N ASP A 38 10.86 8.97 0.91
CA ASP A 38 12.29 8.87 0.54
C ASP A 38 12.63 9.74 -0.67
N VAL A 39 11.75 9.82 -1.68
CA VAL A 39 11.92 10.75 -2.82
C VAL A 39 11.96 12.20 -2.34
N VAL A 40 11.10 12.59 -1.39
CA VAL A 40 11.07 13.95 -0.84
C VAL A 40 12.36 14.23 -0.05
N THR A 41 12.79 13.30 0.80
CA THR A 41 14.06 13.44 1.54
C THR A 41 15.24 13.58 0.59
N ALA A 42 15.33 12.76 -0.44
CA ALA A 42 16.40 12.84 -1.43
C ALA A 42 16.39 14.17 -2.20
N LEU A 43 15.22 14.73 -2.49
CA LEU A 43 15.10 16.07 -3.08
C LEU A 43 15.62 17.16 -2.13
N ASP A 44 15.24 17.11 -0.86
CA ASP A 44 15.66 18.08 0.17
C ASP A 44 17.17 17.99 0.45
N GLU A 45 17.76 16.80 0.33
CA GLU A 45 19.21 16.55 0.51
C GLU A 45 20.04 16.83 -0.77
N GLY A 46 19.40 17.18 -1.88
CA GLY A 46 20.08 17.49 -3.14
C GLY A 46 20.68 16.26 -3.83
N ALA A 47 20.02 15.11 -3.71
CA ALA A 47 20.40 13.87 -4.35
C ALA A 47 20.56 14.02 -5.87
N ALA A 48 21.45 13.20 -6.44
CA ALA A 48 21.67 13.20 -7.88
C ALA A 48 20.44 12.68 -8.63
N ALA A 49 20.28 13.12 -9.89
CA ALA A 49 19.17 12.67 -10.73
C ALA A 49 19.10 11.14 -10.90
N THR A 50 20.23 10.43 -10.82
CA THR A 50 20.28 8.96 -10.86
C THR A 50 19.65 8.34 -9.62
N GLU A 51 19.95 8.87 -8.44
CA GLU A 51 19.39 8.40 -7.17
C GLU A 51 17.89 8.69 -7.08
N LEU A 52 17.47 9.90 -7.48
CA LEU A 52 16.05 10.24 -7.59
C LEU A 52 15.30 9.30 -8.55
N ARG A 53 15.96 8.86 -9.63
CA ARG A 53 15.38 7.90 -10.56
C ARG A 53 15.22 6.52 -9.92
N ASP A 54 16.20 6.06 -9.17
CA ASP A 54 16.14 4.77 -8.48
C ASP A 54 15.01 4.76 -7.44
N LEU A 55 14.88 5.83 -6.64
CA LEU A 55 13.78 6.00 -5.69
C LEU A 55 12.41 6.06 -6.37
N CYS A 56 12.30 6.77 -7.51
CA CYS A 56 11.07 6.75 -8.31
C CYS A 56 10.73 5.34 -8.81
N ASP A 57 11.73 4.57 -9.26
CA ASP A 57 11.52 3.19 -9.72
C ASP A 57 11.07 2.29 -8.55
N GLU A 58 11.58 2.49 -7.33
CA GLU A 58 11.12 1.83 -6.11
C GLU A 58 9.68 2.19 -5.74
N LEU A 59 9.33 3.49 -5.78
CA LEU A 59 7.97 3.96 -5.55
C LEU A 59 6.98 3.33 -6.53
N ILE A 60 7.33 3.27 -7.82
CA ILE A 60 6.48 2.61 -8.84
C ILE A 60 6.38 1.11 -8.59
N ARG A 61 7.45 0.44 -8.14
CA ARG A 61 7.41 -0.98 -7.75
C ARG A 61 6.46 -1.20 -6.56
N ALA A 62 6.55 -0.38 -5.53
CA ALA A 62 5.66 -0.43 -4.37
C ALA A 62 4.19 -0.20 -4.76
N ALA A 63 3.92 0.78 -5.63
CA ALA A 63 2.57 1.08 -6.10
C ALA A 63 1.96 -0.11 -6.89
N ARG A 64 2.75 -0.74 -7.76
CA ARG A 64 2.31 -1.94 -8.51
C ARG A 64 2.04 -3.13 -7.60
N ALA A 65 2.84 -3.29 -6.53
CA ALA A 65 2.62 -4.32 -5.53
C ALA A 65 1.31 -4.06 -4.77
N ALA A 66 1.04 -2.80 -4.39
CA ALA A 66 -0.22 -2.40 -3.77
C ALA A 66 -1.41 -2.69 -4.68
N ASP A 67 -1.40 -2.28 -5.96
CA ASP A 67 -2.49 -2.52 -6.92
C ASP A 67 -2.85 -4.00 -7.11
N GLY A 68 -1.89 -4.90 -6.88
CA GLY A 68 -2.04 -6.34 -7.05
C GLY A 68 -2.98 -7.02 -6.04
N TRP A 69 -3.40 -6.36 -4.96
CA TRP A 69 -4.14 -6.99 -3.86
C TRP A 69 -5.43 -7.70 -4.31
N ARG A 70 -6.17 -7.12 -5.26
CA ARG A 70 -7.40 -7.75 -5.80
C ARG A 70 -7.17 -9.05 -6.56
N ARG A 71 -5.96 -9.27 -7.10
CA ARG A 71 -5.64 -10.47 -7.89
C ARG A 71 -5.06 -11.60 -7.04
N ALA A 72 -4.61 -11.33 -5.81
CA ALA A 72 -4.00 -12.36 -4.96
C ALA A 72 -5.03 -13.38 -4.43
N GLY A 73 -6.32 -13.04 -4.41
CA GLY A 73 -7.40 -13.92 -3.96
C GLY A 73 -8.24 -14.58 -5.07
N ALA A 74 -7.85 -14.46 -6.34
CA ALA A 74 -8.54 -15.07 -7.50
C ALA A 74 -7.71 -16.18 -8.13
#